data_AF-A0A3E1R711-F1
#
_entry.id   AF-A0A3E1R711-F1
#
_cell.length_a   1.000
_cell.length_b   1.000
_cell.length_c   1.000
_cell.angle_alpha   90.00
_cell.angle_beta   90.00
_cell.angle_gamma   90.00
#
_symmetry.space_group_name_H-M   'P 1'
#
loop_
_entity.id
_entity.type
_entity.pdbx_description
1 polymer ?
#
loop_
_entity_poly.entity_id
_entity_poly.type
_entity_poly.pdbx_seq_one_letter_code
_entity_poly.pdbx_strand_id
1 'polypeptide(L)'
;MDWLQHAGKLPGKALHLGVALWFRAGLAGSMTVKLANADLAAMGVARDAKYEGLQRLKTAGLISVAQQPGRAPTVTLLLVGEVTGVPA
;
A
#
# COMPACT_ATOMS: atom_id res chain seq x y z
N MET A 1 -1.26 11.01 12.39
CA MET A 1 -0.82 9.64 12.74
C MET A 1 -1.88 8.57 12.39
N ASP A 2 -3.05 9.00 11.94
CA ASP A 2 -4.26 8.19 11.82
C ASP A 2 -4.15 7.10 10.76
N TRP A 3 -3.45 7.38 9.66
CA TRP A 3 -3.23 6.41 8.58
C TRP A 3 -2.47 5.16 9.07
N LEU A 4 -1.33 5.36 9.76
CA LEU A 4 -0.52 4.26 10.28
C LEU A 4 -1.22 3.51 11.41
N GLN A 5 -1.98 4.21 12.26
CA GLN A 5 -2.80 3.57 13.28
C GLN A 5 -3.89 2.68 12.65
N HIS A 6 -4.54 3.15 11.59
CA HIS A 6 -5.54 2.36 10.87
C HIS A 6 -4.91 1.14 10.19
N ALA A 7 -3.75 1.30 9.55
CA ALA A 7 -2.98 0.20 8.98
C ALA A 7 -2.51 -0.81 10.05
N GLY A 8 -2.17 -0.32 11.26
CA GLY A 8 -1.72 -1.14 12.39
C GLY A 8 -2.83 -1.98 13.03
N LYS A 9 -4.10 -1.57 12.89
CA LYS A 9 -5.26 -2.36 13.34
C LYS A 9 -5.59 -3.51 12.38
N LEU A 10 -5.04 -3.51 11.18
CA LEU A 10 -5.28 -4.56 10.19
C LEU A 10 -4.42 -5.80 10.49
N PRO A 11 -4.98 -7.02 10.37
CA PRO A 11 -4.24 -8.24 10.66
C PRO A 11 -3.16 -8.54 9.60
N GLY A 12 -2.17 -9.33 10.00
CA GLY A 12 -1.11 -9.83 9.13
C GLY A 12 0.02 -8.82 8.86
N LYS A 13 0.47 -8.73 7.61
CA LYS A 13 1.60 -7.87 7.20
C LYS A 13 1.18 -6.51 6.62
N ALA A 14 -0.06 -6.07 6.89
CA ALA A 14 -0.59 -4.79 6.41
C ALA A 14 0.25 -3.59 6.89
N LEU A 15 0.63 -3.56 8.17
CA LEU A 15 1.50 -2.50 8.71
C LEU A 15 2.89 -2.50 8.08
N HIS A 16 3.47 -3.68 7.83
CA HIS A 16 4.79 -3.79 7.19
C HIS A 16 4.73 -3.21 5.77
N LEU A 17 3.68 -3.53 5.01
CA LEU A 17 3.44 -2.94 3.69
C LEU A 17 3.23 -1.42 3.77
N GLY A 18 2.47 -0.94 4.75
CA GLY A 18 2.22 0.48 4.95
C GLY A 18 3.51 1.25 5.19
N VAL A 19 4.40 0.74 6.05
CA VAL A 19 5.72 1.34 6.28
C VAL A 19 6.58 1.30 5.02
N ALA A 20 6.54 0.19 4.25
CA ALA A 20 7.27 0.07 2.98
C ALA A 20 6.88 1.16 1.98
N LEU A 21 5.56 1.36 1.86
CA LEU A 21 4.96 2.32 0.96
C LEU A 21 5.32 3.74 1.37
N TRP A 22 5.21 4.07 2.65
CA TRP A 22 5.59 5.38 3.18
C TRP A 22 7.08 5.68 3.00
N PHE A 23 7.95 4.70 3.25
CA PHE A 23 9.37 4.84 3.03
C PHE A 23 9.69 5.12 1.55
N ARG A 24 9.07 4.34 0.64
CA ARG A 24 9.22 4.55 -0.81
C ARG A 24 8.67 5.89 -1.27
N ALA A 25 7.52 6.29 -0.74
CA ALA A 25 6.89 7.55 -1.08
C ALA A 25 7.73 8.75 -0.62
N GLY A 26 8.33 8.65 0.57
CA GLY A 26 9.30 9.64 1.07
C GLY A 26 10.55 9.74 0.20
N LEU A 27 11.11 8.60 -0.23
CA LEU A 27 12.26 8.58 -1.14
C LEU A 27 11.94 9.11 -2.54
N ALA A 28 10.77 8.79 -3.07
CA ALA A 28 10.34 9.21 -4.40
C ALA A 28 9.80 10.64 -4.43
N GLY A 29 9.49 11.24 -3.28
CA GLY A 29 8.76 12.51 -3.20
C GLY A 29 7.34 12.44 -3.78
N SER A 30 6.75 11.24 -3.86
CA SER A 30 5.45 11.01 -4.51
C SER A 30 4.62 10.01 -3.71
N MET A 31 3.34 10.30 -3.55
CA MET A 31 2.35 9.40 -2.93
C MET A 31 2.01 8.18 -3.82
N THR A 32 2.43 8.18 -5.08
CA THR A 32 2.25 7.06 -6.01
C THR A 32 3.58 6.39 -6.28
N VAL A 33 3.72 5.13 -5.85
CA VAL A 33 4.96 4.36 -5.95
C VAL A 33 4.73 3.00 -6.58
N LYS A 34 5.70 2.55 -7.38
CA LYS A 34 5.72 1.19 -7.89
C LYS A 34 6.28 0.25 -6.83
N LEU A 35 5.52 -0.77 -6.47
CA LEU A 35 5.91 -1.70 -5.43
C LEU A 35 6.59 -2.93 -6.05
N ALA A 36 7.92 -2.85 -6.19
CA ALA A 36 8.74 -3.96 -6.66
C ALA A 36 8.78 -5.08 -5.61
N ASN A 37 8.84 -6.34 -6.07
CA ASN A 37 8.90 -7.49 -5.16
C ASN A 37 10.21 -7.55 -4.36
N ALA A 38 11.31 -7.03 -4.91
CA ALA A 38 12.62 -7.01 -4.24
C ALA A 38 12.57 -6.19 -2.94
N ASP A 39 11.88 -5.04 -2.95
CA ASP A 39 11.76 -4.15 -1.80
C ASP A 39 10.98 -4.78 -0.65
N LEU A 40 10.02 -5.64 -1.00
CA LEU A 40 9.17 -6.35 -0.05
C LEU A 40 9.86 -7.57 0.56
N ALA A 41 10.69 -8.26 -0.23
CA ALA A 41 11.52 -9.36 0.25
C ALA A 41 12.48 -8.88 1.35
N ALA A 42 13.09 -7.70 1.17
CA ALA A 42 13.97 -7.09 2.17
C ALA A 42 13.26 -6.76 3.50
N MET A 43 11.93 -6.59 3.48
CA MET A 43 11.11 -6.36 4.67
C MET A 43 10.38 -7.61 5.17
N GLY A 44 10.76 -8.80 4.68
CA GLY A 44 10.18 -10.08 5.10
C GLY A 44 8.72 -10.26 4.66
N VAL A 45 8.27 -9.55 3.63
CA VAL A 45 6.92 -9.68 3.07
C VAL A 45 6.95 -10.65 1.89
N ALA A 46 6.44 -11.85 2.13
CA ALA A 46 6.23 -12.86 1.09
C ALA A 46 5.23 -12.39 0.03
N ARG A 47 5.26 -13.00 -1.15
CA ARG A 47 4.37 -12.64 -2.27
C ARG A 47 2.89 -12.77 -1.90
N ASP A 48 2.50 -13.80 -1.17
CA ASP A 48 1.10 -13.99 -0.76
C ASP A 48 0.68 -12.94 0.28
N ALA A 49 1.54 -12.68 1.26
CA ALA A 49 1.33 -11.63 2.26
C ALA A 49 1.24 -10.23 1.63
N LYS A 50 1.95 -9.99 0.51
CA LYS A 50 1.80 -8.76 -0.29
C LYS A 50 0.38 -8.64 -0.83
N TYR A 51 -0.14 -9.66 -1.51
CA TYR A 51 -1.48 -9.60 -2.09
C TYR A 51 -2.55 -9.43 -1.02
N GLU A 52 -2.48 -10.21 0.06
CA GLU A 52 -3.43 -10.08 1.17
C GLU A 52 -3.37 -8.70 1.82
N GLY A 53 -2.17 -8.22 2.12
CA GLY A 53 -2.01 -6.94 2.79
C GLY A 53 -2.40 -5.75 1.91
N LEU A 54 -2.11 -5.80 0.59
CA LEU A 54 -2.58 -4.79 -0.36
C LEU A 54 -4.11 -4.78 -0.46
N GLN A 55 -4.75 -5.96 -0.50
CA GLN A 55 -6.21 -6.05 -0.49
C GLN A 55 -6.79 -5.45 0.80
N ARG A 56 -6.25 -5.80 1.97
CA ARG A 56 -6.72 -5.26 3.27
C ARG A 56 -6.56 -3.74 3.35
N LEU A 57 -5.40 -3.20 2.94
CA LEU A 57 -5.16 -1.76 2.92
C LEU A 57 -6.10 -1.04 1.93
N LYS A 58 -6.39 -1.66 0.78
CA LYS A 58 -7.34 -1.14 -0.21
C LYS A 58 -8.77 -1.14 0.35
N THR A 59 -9.21 -2.23 0.96
CA THR A 59 -10.54 -2.34 1.59
C THR A 59 -10.70 -1.36 2.74
N ALA A 60 -9.64 -1.08 3.48
CA ALA A 60 -9.62 -0.06 4.53
C ALA A 60 -9.60 1.39 3.99
N GLY A 61 -9.56 1.59 2.66
CA GLY A 61 -9.53 2.93 2.06
C GLY A 61 -8.21 3.68 2.26
N LEU A 62 -7.14 2.97 2.62
CA LEU A 62 -5.84 3.56 2.93
C LEU A 62 -4.95 3.69 1.70
N ILE A 63 -5.18 2.86 0.68
CA ILE A 63 -4.43 2.86 -0.58
C ILE A 63 -5.35 2.62 -1.78
N SER A 64 -4.93 3.10 -2.93
CA SER A 64 -5.40 2.63 -4.24
C SER A 64 -4.31 1.79 -4.89
N VAL A 65 -4.71 0.74 -5.61
CA VAL A 65 -3.78 -0.18 -6.27
C VAL A 65 -4.19 -0.35 -7.73
N ALA A 66 -3.32 0.10 -8.63
CA ALA A 66 -3.42 -0.17 -10.05
C ALA A 66 -2.48 -1.34 -10.40
N GLN A 67 -3.06 -2.47 -10.77
CA GLN A 67 -2.31 -3.65 -11.21
C GLN A 67 -2.55 -3.87 -12.70
N GLN A 68 -1.47 -4.16 -13.44
CA GLN A 68 -1.57 -4.66 -14.79
C GLN A 68 -0.91 -6.04 -14.87
N PRO A 69 -1.49 -6.99 -15.62
CA PRO A 69 -0.88 -8.31 -15.83
C PRO A 69 0.59 -8.16 -16.30
N GLY A 70 1.51 -8.85 -15.64
CA GLY A 70 2.94 -8.83 -15.99
C GLY A 70 3.73 -7.59 -15.55
N ARG A 71 3.14 -6.63 -14.82
CA ARG A 71 3.84 -5.44 -14.30
C ARG A 71 3.78 -5.34 -12.77
N ALA A 72 4.78 -4.66 -12.21
CA ALA A 72 4.77 -4.33 -10.78
C ALA A 72 3.54 -3.45 -10.46
N PRO A 73 2.82 -3.74 -9.37
CA PRO A 73 1.64 -2.97 -9.00
C PRO A 73 2.06 -1.54 -8.63
N THR A 74 1.31 -0.57 -9.15
CA THR A 74 1.41 0.83 -8.77
C THR A 74 0.46 1.06 -7.60
N VAL A 75 0.99 1.56 -6.49
CA VAL A 75 0.23 1.81 -5.26
C VAL A 75 0.24 3.30 -4.98
N THR A 76 -0.93 3.85 -4.72
CA THR A 76 -1.13 5.24 -4.33
C THR A 76 -1.61 5.27 -2.89
N LEU A 77 -0.88 6.00 -2.03
CA LEU A 77 -1.27 6.25 -0.65
C LEU A 77 -2.43 7.26 -0.62
N LEU A 78 -3.54 6.91 0.03
CA LEU A 78 -4.67 7.80 0.23
C LEU A 78 -4.55 8.40 1.63
N LEU A 79 -4.24 9.69 1.70
CA LEU A 79 -4.27 10.41 2.97
C LEU A 79 -5.75 10.56 3.37
N VAL A 80 -6.09 10.12 4.57
CA VAL A 80 -7.43 10.28 5.15
C VAL A 80 -7.76 11.78 5.15
N GLY A 81 -8.57 12.20 4.18
CA GLY A 81 -8.81 13.60 3.84
C GLY A 81 -9.37 13.81 2.42
N GLU A 82 -9.11 12.89 1.48
CA GLU A 82 -9.69 12.96 0.12
C GLU A 82 -10.39 11.64 -0.27
N VAL A 83 -11.66 11.51 0.14
CA VAL A 83 -12.62 10.66 -0.57
C VAL A 83 -13.39 11.56 -1.51
N THR A 84 -12.90 11.74 -2.74
CA THR A 84 -13.76 12.13 -3.86
C THR A 84 -13.56 11.15 -5.00
N GLY A 85 -14.65 10.56 -5.48
CA GLY A 85 -14.66 9.78 -6.71
C GLY A 85 -15.16 8.34 -6.58
N VAL A 86 -16.44 8.18 -6.29
CA VAL A 86 -17.23 7.05 -6.83
C VAL A 86 -17.30 7.25 -8.35
N PRO A 87 -16.90 6.28 -9.21
CA PRO A 87 -17.32 6.32 -10.61
C PRO A 87 -18.78 5.87 -10.70
N ALA A 88 -19.56 6.67 -11.44
CA ALA A 88 -20.98 6.46 -11.76
C ALA A 88 -21.24 5.17 -12.55
#